data_AF-A0A941UMW6-F1
#
_entry.id   AF-A0A941UMW6-F1
#
_cell.length_a   1.000
_cell.length_b   1.000
_cell.length_c   1.000
_cell.angle_alpha   90.00
_cell.angle_beta   90.00
_cell.angle_gamma   90.00
#
_symmetry.space_group_name_H-M   'P 1'
#
loop_
_entity.id
_entity.type
_entity.pdbx_description
1 polymer ?
#
loop_
_entity_poly.entity_id
_entity_poly.type
_entity_poly.pdbx_seq_one_letter_code
_entity_poly.pdbx_strand_id
1 'polypeptide(L)'
;MICPGFVADCLETLEEINIEGRQEFLAAGGKVFHYIDCLNESPPFIHALADLAAAHLQGWPVDRASRAAREAAAAKAAVEAKLAGAPR
;
A
#
# COMPACT_ATOMS: atom_id res chain seq x y z
N MET A 1 -8.40 -15.58 -9.26
CA MET A 1 -8.62 -14.20 -8.82
C MET A 1 -7.96 -14.04 -7.47
N ILE A 2 -7.25 -12.93 -7.27
CA ILE A 2 -6.55 -12.57 -6.03
C ILE A 2 -6.89 -11.13 -5.68
N CYS A 3 -6.90 -10.80 -4.39
CA CYS A 3 -7.23 -9.46 -3.86
C CYS A 3 -6.02 -8.86 -3.13
N PRO A 4 -4.94 -8.48 -3.83
CA PRO A 4 -3.66 -8.14 -3.19
C PRO A 4 -3.70 -6.87 -2.31
N GLY A 5 -4.76 -6.05 -2.44
CA GLY A 5 -5.00 -4.90 -1.58
C GLY A 5 -5.59 -5.25 -0.21
N PHE A 6 -6.02 -6.51 -0.01
CA PHE A 6 -6.70 -6.98 1.19
C PHE A 6 -5.94 -8.16 1.79
N VAL A 7 -5.57 -8.02 3.07
CA VAL A 7 -4.92 -9.10 3.83
C VAL A 7 -5.91 -9.92 4.64
N ALA A 8 -7.13 -9.40 4.82
CA ALA A 8 -8.23 -10.04 5.54
C ALA A 8 -9.52 -9.93 4.73
N ASP A 9 -10.45 -10.84 4.98
CA ASP A 9 -11.74 -10.84 4.30
C ASP A 9 -12.61 -9.64 4.71
N CYS A 10 -13.29 -9.07 3.72
CA CYS A 10 -14.23 -7.97 3.84
C CYS A 10 -15.38 -8.15 2.84
N LEU A 11 -16.29 -7.17 2.78
CA LEU A 11 -17.45 -7.22 1.88
C LEU A 11 -17.01 -7.36 0.42
N GLU A 12 -15.99 -6.58 0.04
CA GLU A 12 -15.44 -6.53 -1.30
C GLU A 12 -14.82 -7.88 -1.71
N THR A 13 -14.10 -8.55 -0.80
CA THR A 13 -13.44 -9.83 -1.14
C THR A 13 -14.44 -10.99 -1.20
N LEU A 14 -15.39 -11.03 -0.27
CA LEU A 14 -16.34 -12.13 -0.14
C LEU A 14 -17.51 -12.02 -1.12
N GLU A 15 -18.19 -10.88 -1.15
CA GLU A 15 -19.43 -10.73 -1.92
C GLU A 15 -19.13 -10.26 -3.34
N GLU A 16 -18.50 -9.10 -3.49
CA GLU A 16 -18.28 -8.50 -4.81
C GLU A 16 -17.33 -9.35 -5.67
N ILE A 17 -16.22 -9.83 -5.11
CA ILE A 17 -15.21 -10.55 -5.88
C ILE A 17 -15.49 -12.05 -5.99
N ASN A 18 -15.68 -12.75 -4.87
CA ASN A 18 -15.77 -14.22 -4.90
C ASN A 18 -17.15 -14.73 -5.34
N ILE A 19 -18.22 -13.98 -5.06
CA ILE A 19 -19.58 -14.36 -5.44
C ILE A 19 -19.97 -13.69 -6.76
N GLU A 20 -20.10 -12.36 -6.79
CA GLU A 20 -20.59 -11.65 -7.98
C GLU A 20 -19.63 -11.80 -9.16
N GLY A 21 -18.33 -11.54 -8.95
CA GLY A 21 -17.30 -11.72 -9.99
C GLY A 21 -17.21 -13.15 -10.53
N ARG A 22 -17.43 -14.17 -9.70
CA ARG A 22 -17.53 -15.57 -10.14
C ARG A 22 -18.75 -15.80 -11.02
N GLN A 23 -19.92 -15.30 -10.59
CA GLN A 23 -21.15 -15.44 -11.35
C GLN A 23 -21.02 -14.79 -12.72
N GLU A 24 -20.51 -13.56 -12.78
CA GLU A 24 -20.25 -12.84 -14.03
C GLU A 24 -19.28 -13.60 -14.94
N PHE A 25 -18.17 -14.11 -14.38
CA PHE A 25 -17.19 -14.88 -15.15
C PHE A 25 -17.79 -16.15 -15.78
N LEU A 26 -18.59 -16.89 -15.02
CA LEU A 26 -19.24 -18.10 -15.53
C LEU A 26 -20.34 -17.78 -16.55
N ALA A 27 -21.13 -16.72 -16.30
CA ALA A 27 -22.15 -16.25 -17.24
C ALA A 27 -21.55 -15.79 -18.57
N ALA A 28 -20.33 -15.23 -18.56
CA ALA A 28 -19.57 -14.88 -19.75
C ALA A 28 -18.94 -16.07 -20.49
N GLY A 29 -19.21 -17.32 -20.06
CA GLY A 29 -18.67 -18.55 -20.67
C GLY A 29 -17.34 -19.03 -20.07
N GLY A 30 -16.90 -18.43 -18.97
CA GLY A 30 -15.80 -18.94 -18.17
C GLY A 30 -16.10 -20.33 -17.63
N LYS A 31 -15.08 -21.19 -17.58
CA LYS A 31 -15.26 -22.61 -17.20
C LYS A 31 -14.89 -22.89 -15.75
N VAL A 32 -13.81 -22.28 -15.27
CA VAL A 32 -13.27 -22.53 -13.94
C VAL A 32 -12.83 -21.22 -13.33
N PHE A 33 -13.35 -20.91 -12.15
CA PHE A 33 -12.99 -19.74 -11.37
C PHE A 33 -12.31 -20.19 -10.08
N HIS A 34 -11.02 -19.86 -9.96
CA HIS A 34 -10.26 -20.07 -8.73
C HIS A 34 -10.19 -18.78 -7.94
N TYR A 35 -10.64 -18.83 -6.70
CA TYR A 35 -10.46 -17.78 -5.72
C TYR A 35 -9.31 -18.18 -4.79
N ILE A 36 -8.47 -17.22 -4.42
CA ILE A 36 -7.42 -17.41 -3.41
C ILE A 36 -7.84 -16.64 -2.18
N ASP A 37 -7.93 -17.32 -1.06
CA ASP A 37 -8.40 -16.75 0.20
C ASP A 37 -7.43 -15.68 0.72
N CYS A 38 -7.98 -14.73 1.47
CA CYS A 38 -7.19 -13.74 2.19
C CYS A 38 -6.29 -14.41 3.24
N LEU A 39 -5.24 -13.71 3.68
CA LEU A 39 -4.30 -14.25 4.67
C LEU A 39 -4.96 -14.41 6.04
N ASN A 40 -5.90 -13.54 6.41
CA ASN A 40 -6.67 -13.62 7.66
C ASN A 40 -5.75 -13.89 8.87
N GLU A 41 -6.08 -14.88 9.70
CA GLU A 41 -5.29 -15.31 10.86
C GLU A 41 -4.11 -16.23 10.54
N SER A 42 -3.63 -16.27 9.29
CA SER A 42 -2.49 -17.10 8.86
C SER A 42 -1.26 -16.90 9.77
N PRO A 43 -0.82 -17.93 10.52
CA PRO A 43 0.31 -17.80 11.43
C PRO A 43 1.61 -17.34 10.75
N PRO A 44 1.98 -17.84 9.55
CA PRO A 44 3.14 -17.33 8.82
C PRO A 44 3.06 -15.83 8.52
N PHE A 45 1.88 -15.32 8.17
CA PHE A 45 1.68 -13.90 7.88
C PHE A 45 1.80 -13.04 9.14
N ILE A 46 1.18 -13.48 10.24
CA ILE A 46 1.26 -12.80 11.53
C ILE A 46 2.72 -12.74 12.02
N HIS A 47 3.47 -13.83 11.91
CA HIS A 47 4.89 -13.83 12.26
C HIS A 47 5.70 -12.88 11.39
N ALA A 48 5.47 -12.87 10.07
CA ALA A 48 6.15 -11.94 9.16
C ALA A 48 5.86 -10.46 9.52
N LEU A 49 4.62 -10.14 9.90
CA LEU A 49 4.26 -8.80 10.38
C LEU A 49 4.96 -8.45 11.71
N ALA A 50 5.04 -9.41 12.64
CA ALA A 50 5.74 -9.22 13.90
C ALA A 50 7.24 -8.96 13.69
N ASP A 51 7.89 -9.72 12.80
CA ASP A 51 9.30 -9.54 12.44
C ASP A 51 9.54 -8.17 11.79
N LEU A 52 8.66 -7.76 10.88
CA LEU A 52 8.72 -6.44 10.24
C LEU A 52 8.57 -5.31 11.26
N ALA A 53 7.60 -5.41 12.16
CA ALA A 53 7.42 -4.46 13.24
C ALA A 53 8.66 -4.40 14.14
N ALA A 54 9.20 -5.56 14.55
CA ALA A 54 10.40 -5.63 15.37
C ALA A 54 11.63 -4.99 14.69
N ALA A 55 11.77 -5.12 13.37
CA ALA A 55 12.84 -4.47 12.62
C ALA A 55 12.66 -2.94 12.58
N HIS A 56 11.44 -2.44 12.41
CA HIS A 56 11.17 -1.01 12.26
C HIS A 56 10.94 -0.25 13.56
N LEU A 57 10.71 -0.93 14.68
CA LEU A 57 10.57 -0.31 16.01
C LEU A 57 11.91 -0.01 16.68
N GLN A 58 13.05 -0.33 16.04
CA GLN A 58 14.41 -0.05 16.56
C GLN A 58 14.84 1.42 16.45
N GLY A 59 13.95 2.29 15.96
CA GLY A 59 14.25 3.68 15.65
C GLY A 59 14.71 3.82 14.20
N TRP A 60 14.06 4.71 13.47
CA TRP A 60 14.40 4.96 12.07
C TRP A 60 15.62 5.88 12.01
N PRO A 61 16.58 5.64 11.10
CA PRO A 61 17.70 6.54 10.90
C PRO A 61 17.17 7.89 10.40
N VAL A 62 17.10 8.87 11.31
CA VAL A 62 16.79 10.25 10.97
C VAL A 62 18.11 10.93 10.60
N ASP A 63 18.44 10.92 9.30
CA ASP A 63 19.55 11.71 8.82
C ASP A 63 19.19 13.21 8.87
N ARG A 64 19.63 13.84 9.96
CA ARG A 64 19.45 15.28 10.19
C ARG A 64 20.23 16.12 9.19
N ALA A 65 21.36 15.65 8.67
CA ALA A 65 22.13 16.36 7.66
C ALA A 65 21.37 16.37 6.32
N SER A 66 20.85 15.22 5.87
CA SER A 66 19.98 15.17 4.68
C SER A 66 18.67 15.94 4.86
N ARG A 67 18.12 16.02 6.08
CA ARG A 67 16.94 16.85 6.36
C ARG A 67 17.27 18.35 6.21
N ALA A 68 18.36 18.81 6.83
CA ALA A 68 18.80 20.20 6.73
C ALA A 68 19.17 20.59 5.29
N ALA A 69 19.82 19.70 4.53
CA ALA A 69 20.14 19.93 3.12
C ALA A 69 18.87 20.08 2.26
N ARG A 70 17.85 19.23 2.47
CA ARG A 70 16.56 19.34 1.79
C ARG A 70 15.81 20.62 2.14
N GLU A 71 15.85 21.03 3.41
CA GLU A 71 15.24 22.29 3.87
C GLU A 71 15.95 23.51 3.26
N ALA A 72 17.28 23.52 3.24
CA ALA A 72 18.06 24.58 2.61
C ALA A 72 17.83 24.66 1.10
N ALA A 73 17.77 23.51 0.41
CA ALA A 73 17.46 23.44 -1.02
C ALA A 73 16.04 23.94 -1.31
N ALA A 74 15.04 23.54 -0.51
CA ALA A 74 13.67 24.01 -0.63
C ALA A 74 13.55 25.53 -0.39
N ALA A 75 14.24 26.06 0.62
CA ALA A 75 14.28 27.49 0.89
C ALA A 75 14.92 28.28 -0.26
N LYS A 76 16.03 27.79 -0.82
CA LYS A 76 16.69 28.40 -1.97
C LYS A 76 15.78 28.39 -3.21
N ALA A 77 15.16 27.25 -3.52
CA ALA A 77 14.22 27.13 -4.62
C ALA A 77 13.00 28.07 -4.48
N ALA A 78 12.48 28.24 -3.25
CA ALA A 78 11.39 29.18 -2.99
C ALA A 78 11.80 30.65 -3.21
N VAL A 79 13.04 31.01 -2.84
CA VAL A 79 13.59 32.35 -3.10
C VAL A 79 13.77 32.59 -4.60
N GLU A 80 14.33 31.62 -5.32
CA GLU A 80 14.54 31.70 -6.77
C GLU A 80 13.21 31.79 -7.52
N ALA A 81 12.19 31.00 -7.14
CA ALA A 81 10.85 31.08 -7.73
C ALA A 81 10.19 32.45 -7.51
N LYS A 82 10.37 33.05 -6.33
CA LYS A 82 9.85 34.38 -6.02
C LYS A 82 10.55 35.49 -6.80
N LEU A 83 11.85 35.36 -7.03
CA LEU A 83 12.63 36.28 -7.87
C LEU A 83 12.28 36.14 -9.36
N ALA A 84 11.89 34.94 -9.80
CA ALA A 84 11.40 34.66 -11.15
C ALA A 84 9.95 35.13 -11.40
N GLY A 85 9.29 35.76 -10.41
CA GLY A 85 7.96 36.34 -10.56
C GLY A 85 6.80 35.36 -10.39
N ALA A 86 7.02 34.20 -9.76
CA ALA A 86 5.93 33.28 -9.43
C ALA A 86 4.87 33.98 -8.53
N PRO A 87 3.56 33.83 -8.84
CA PRO A 87 2.52 34.43 -8.01
C PRO A 87 2.52 33.83 -6.60
N ARG A 88 2.12 34.64 -5.61
CA ARG A 88 2.02 34.23 -4.20
C ARG A 88 0.98 33.14 -4.00
#